data_AF-B7MRW1-F1
#
_entry.id   AF-B7MRW1-F1
#
_cell.length_a   1.000
_cell.length_b   1.000
_cell.length_c   1.000
_cell.angle_alpha   90.00
_cell.angle_beta   90.00
_cell.angle_gamma   90.00
#
_symmetry.space_group_name_H-M   'P 1'
#
loop_
_entity.id
_entity.type
_entity.pdbx_description
1 polymer ?
#
loop_
_entity_poly.entity_id
_entity_poly.type
_entity_poly.pdbx_seq_one_letter_code
_entity_poly.pdbx_strand_id
1 'polypeptide(L)'
;MDKETEMATGTAVSNGEASAVAVAATAAPKNVVKLTVPVVRGDVSYSEIKIGPLANQAGSLRGLSLLALYNMNCDAMVTWLARVTEPKLKEAEMYAMNTADFTALSSAAVNFFAPSGSNAPAPENTAEP
;
A
#
# COMPACT_ATOMS: atom_id res chain seq x y z
N MET A 1 38.36 9.13 58.77
CA MET A 1 38.22 7.82 58.10
C MET A 1 37.31 8.02 56.90
N ASP A 2 37.64 8.96 56.02
CA ASP A 2 38.68 8.88 54.97
C ASP A 2 38.19 8.08 53.76
N LYS A 3 38.16 8.81 52.62
CA LYS A 3 38.26 8.33 51.23
C LYS A 3 37.03 7.58 50.67
N GLU A 4 36.67 7.65 49.40
CA GLU A 4 37.38 8.07 48.20
C GLU A 4 36.37 8.46 47.09
N THR A 5 36.74 9.47 46.31
CA THR A 5 36.40 9.73 44.90
C THR A 5 36.12 8.46 44.07
N GLU A 6 35.14 8.50 43.16
CA GLU A 6 35.40 8.18 41.73
C GLU A 6 34.22 8.55 40.82
N MET A 7 34.46 9.48 39.88
CA MET A 7 33.82 9.48 38.57
C MET A 7 34.58 8.48 37.69
N ALA A 8 33.89 7.57 36.99
CA ALA A 8 34.15 7.26 35.58
C ALA A 8 33.28 6.13 35.02
N THR A 9 33.11 6.20 33.69
CA THR A 9 32.69 5.17 32.74
C THR A 9 31.18 4.90 32.69
N GLY A 10 30.51 4.79 31.54
CA GLY A 10 30.96 4.66 30.18
C GLY A 10 29.97 3.76 29.44
N THR A 11 29.50 4.23 28.28
CA THR A 11 29.24 3.42 27.08
C THR A 11 27.96 2.54 26.98
N ALA A 12 27.29 2.79 25.85
CA ALA A 12 26.50 1.88 25.00
C ALA A 12 25.09 1.43 25.42
N VAL A 13 24.12 2.04 24.74
CA VAL A 13 23.13 1.43 23.85
C VAL A 13 23.04 -0.10 23.89
N SER A 14 21.87 -0.64 24.23
CA SER A 14 21.17 -1.60 23.36
C SER A 14 19.72 -1.75 23.81
N ASN A 15 18.81 -1.45 22.88
CA ASN A 15 17.45 -1.95 22.92
C ASN A 15 17.48 -3.48 23.01
N GLY A 16 16.69 -4.02 23.93
CA GLY A 16 16.37 -5.44 24.05
C GLY A 16 14.85 -5.57 24.08
N GLU A 17 14.35 -6.33 23.11
CA GLU A 17 12.97 -6.70 22.87
C GLU A 17 12.16 -7.01 24.13
N ALA A 18 10.90 -6.57 24.15
CA ALA A 18 9.81 -7.41 24.66
C ALA A 18 8.48 -6.96 24.04
N SER A 19 8.13 -7.68 22.99
CA SER A 19 6.79 -7.96 22.49
C SER A 19 5.64 -7.78 23.51
N ALA A 20 4.58 -7.11 23.08
CA ALA A 20 3.22 -7.46 23.47
C ALA A 20 2.28 -7.29 22.26
N VAL A 21 2.02 -8.44 21.63
CA VAL A 21 1.04 -8.71 20.58
C VAL A 21 -0.39 -8.62 21.14
N ALA A 22 -1.34 -8.16 20.30
CA ALA A 22 -2.76 -8.59 20.19
C ALA A 22 -3.73 -7.40 20.08
N VAL A 23 -4.79 -7.37 19.27
CA VAL A 23 -5.40 -8.36 18.35
C VAL A 23 -6.31 -7.60 17.37
N ALA A 24 -6.49 -8.21 16.21
CA ALA A 24 -7.18 -7.80 14.99
C ALA A 24 -8.59 -7.18 15.08
N ALA A 25 -8.89 -6.34 14.09
CA ALA A 25 -10.20 -6.31 13.43
C ALA A 25 -10.02 -6.74 11.97
N THR A 26 -10.53 -7.93 11.64
CA THR A 26 -10.52 -8.52 10.29
C THR A 26 -11.55 -7.83 9.40
N ALA A 27 -11.05 -7.16 8.37
CA ALA A 27 -11.72 -6.99 7.09
C ALA A 27 -10.63 -7.22 6.05
N ALA A 28 -10.87 -8.06 5.04
CA ALA A 28 -9.88 -8.30 3.99
C ALA A 28 -9.33 -6.96 3.48
N PRO A 29 -8.00 -6.84 3.27
CA PRO A 29 -7.43 -5.59 2.78
C PRO A 29 -8.14 -5.23 1.46
N LYS A 30 -8.95 -4.16 1.47
CA LYS A 30 -9.82 -3.76 0.34
C LYS A 30 -9.04 -3.46 -0.95
N ASN A 31 -7.71 -3.47 -0.86
CA ASN A 31 -6.77 -3.21 -1.95
C ASN A 31 -6.09 -4.48 -2.49
N VAL A 32 -6.43 -5.69 -2.04
CA VAL A 32 -5.92 -6.93 -2.62
C VAL A 32 -7.02 -7.63 -3.41
N VAL A 33 -6.73 -7.96 -4.67
CA VAL A 33 -7.63 -8.65 -5.59
C VAL A 33 -7.01 -9.98 -5.97
N LYS A 34 -7.76 -11.06 -5.73
CA LYS A 34 -7.41 -12.40 -6.18
C LYS A 34 -7.92 -12.59 -7.60
N LEU A 35 -7.01 -12.89 -8.53
CA LEU A 35 -7.32 -13.13 -9.92
C LEU A 35 -7.88 -14.54 -10.11
N THR A 36 -8.88 -14.65 -10.97
CA THR A 36 -9.41 -15.92 -11.45
C THR A 36 -8.44 -16.56 -12.43
N VAL A 37 -7.82 -15.74 -13.29
CA VAL A 37 -6.77 -16.17 -14.23
C VAL A 37 -5.46 -15.48 -13.84
N PRO A 38 -4.45 -16.22 -13.36
CA PRO A 38 -3.17 -15.64 -12.96
C PRO A 38 -2.44 -14.95 -14.11
N VAL A 39 -1.74 -13.87 -13.81
CA VAL A 39 -0.80 -13.25 -14.76
C VAL A 39 0.52 -14.02 -14.70
N VAL A 40 1.01 -14.48 -15.85
CA VAL A 40 2.23 -15.32 -15.94
C VAL A 40 3.38 -14.53 -16.58
N ARG A 41 4.55 -14.57 -15.95
CA ARG A 41 5.81 -14.00 -16.44
C ARG A 41 6.92 -15.03 -16.36
N GLY A 42 7.19 -15.72 -17.46
CA GLY A 42 8.13 -16.85 -17.45
C GLY A 42 7.62 -17.91 -16.46
N ASP A 43 8.44 -18.23 -15.47
CA ASP A 43 8.13 -19.25 -14.44
C ASP A 43 7.33 -18.70 -13.24
N VAL A 44 7.08 -17.38 -13.19
CA VAL A 44 6.36 -16.75 -12.08
C VAL A 44 4.89 -16.53 -12.46
N SER A 45 3.98 -16.96 -11.58
CA SER A 45 2.55 -16.68 -11.69
C SER A 45 2.07 -15.79 -10.54
N TYR A 46 1.24 -14.80 -10.87
CA TYR A 46 0.64 -13.89 -9.91
C TYR A 46 -0.86 -14.11 -9.89
N SER A 47 -1.35 -14.75 -8.83
CA SER A 47 -2.78 -14.95 -8.59
C SER A 47 -3.39 -13.87 -7.70
N GLU A 48 -2.57 -13.02 -7.10
CA GLU A 48 -3.02 -11.94 -6.22
C GLU A 48 -2.29 -10.65 -6.59
N ILE A 49 -3.07 -9.59 -6.76
CA ILE A 49 -2.58 -8.26 -7.11
C ILE A 49 -3.05 -7.29 -6.05
N LYS A 50 -2.13 -6.51 -5.50
CA LYS A 50 -2.40 -5.46 -4.53
C LYS A 50 -2.33 -4.09 -5.20
N ILE A 51 -3.25 -3.20 -4.87
CA ILE A 51 -3.12 -1.75 -5.13
C ILE A 51 -2.24 -1.17 -4.02
N GLY A 52 -1.03 -0.79 -4.41
CA GLY A 52 0.04 -0.35 -3.51
C GLY A 52 -0.14 1.08 -2.99
N PRO A 53 0.76 1.54 -2.10
CA PRO A 53 0.67 2.84 -1.44
C PRO A 53 0.81 4.02 -2.41
N LEU A 54 1.39 3.81 -3.60
CA LEU A 54 1.47 4.83 -4.65
C LEU A 54 0.09 5.33 -5.10
N ALA A 55 -0.98 4.53 -4.92
CA ALA A 55 -2.35 4.95 -5.20
C ALA A 55 -2.80 6.17 -4.36
N ASN A 56 -2.19 6.39 -3.20
CA ASN A 56 -2.49 7.53 -2.33
C ASN A 56 -1.70 8.79 -2.70
N GLN A 57 -0.79 8.72 -3.67
CA GLN A 57 0.04 9.85 -4.07
C GLN A 57 -0.60 10.55 -5.28
N ALA A 58 -0.79 11.87 -5.19
CA ALA A 58 -1.30 12.67 -6.31
C ALA A 58 -0.46 12.51 -7.58
N GLY A 59 0.85 12.27 -7.43
CA GLY A 59 1.76 11.99 -8.54
C GLY A 59 1.38 10.76 -9.39
N SER A 60 0.68 9.77 -8.82
CA SER A 60 0.20 8.61 -9.57
C SER A 60 -0.79 8.97 -10.69
N LEU A 61 -1.50 10.11 -10.53
CA LEU A 61 -2.51 10.62 -11.45
C LEU A 61 -1.93 11.49 -12.56
N ARG A 62 -0.61 11.72 -12.57
CA ARG A 62 0.01 12.64 -13.55
C ARG A 62 -0.37 12.26 -14.98
N GLY A 63 -0.90 13.22 -15.73
CA GLY A 63 -1.29 13.04 -17.12
C GLY A 63 -2.58 12.25 -17.34
N LEU A 64 -3.35 11.96 -16.28
CA LEU A 64 -4.66 11.32 -16.37
C LEU A 64 -5.77 12.31 -16.03
N SER A 65 -6.90 12.18 -16.72
CA SER A 65 -8.13 12.88 -16.35
C SER A 65 -8.78 12.19 -15.15
N LEU A 66 -8.98 12.94 -14.06
CA LEU A 66 -9.68 12.42 -12.89
C LEU A 66 -11.12 12.01 -13.22
N LEU A 67 -11.79 12.76 -14.11
CA LEU A 67 -13.12 12.41 -14.59
C LEU A 67 -13.11 11.07 -15.34
N ALA A 68 -12.07 10.81 -16.14
CA ALA A 68 -11.93 9.53 -16.84
C ALA A 68 -11.74 8.36 -15.86
N LEU A 69 -10.94 8.54 -14.80
CA LEU A 69 -10.79 7.54 -13.74
C LEU A 69 -12.09 7.32 -12.96
N TYR A 70 -12.81 8.38 -12.62
CA TYR A 70 -14.09 8.29 -11.91
C TYR A 70 -15.15 7.56 -12.73
N ASN A 71 -15.17 7.77 -14.04
CA ASN A 71 -16.03 7.05 -14.97
C ASN A 71 -15.50 5.65 -15.33
N MET A 72 -14.43 5.18 -14.66
CA MET A 72 -13.77 3.91 -14.92
C MET A 72 -13.43 3.69 -16.40
N ASN A 73 -12.98 4.75 -17.09
CA ASN A 73 -12.50 4.63 -18.45
C ASN A 73 -11.34 3.62 -18.52
N CYS A 74 -11.43 2.67 -19.45
CA CYS A 74 -10.51 1.54 -19.57
C CYS A 74 -9.04 1.99 -19.65
N ASP A 75 -8.71 2.86 -20.61
CA ASP A 75 -7.32 3.27 -20.86
C ASP A 75 -6.75 4.04 -19.66
N ALA A 76 -7.54 4.96 -19.08
CA ALA A 76 -7.13 5.70 -17.89
C ALA A 76 -6.87 4.76 -16.71
N MET A 77 -7.71 3.74 -16.52
CA MET A 77 -7.58 2.76 -15.45
C MET A 77 -6.38 1.84 -15.68
N VAL A 78 -6.16 1.37 -16.91
CA VAL A 78 -4.98 0.59 -17.30
C VAL A 78 -3.70 1.37 -16.99
N THR A 79 -3.59 2.61 -17.46
CA THR A 79 -2.40 3.42 -17.22
C THR A 79 -2.18 3.70 -15.73
N TRP A 80 -3.24 3.93 -14.96
CA TRP A 80 -3.12 4.15 -13.51
C TRP A 80 -2.74 2.88 -12.75
N LEU A 81 -3.45 1.76 -12.97
CA LEU A 81 -3.19 0.46 -12.34
C LEU A 81 -1.75 0.01 -12.61
N ALA A 82 -1.23 0.18 -13.83
CA ALA A 82 0.17 -0.15 -14.15
C ALA A 82 1.18 0.56 -13.22
N ARG A 83 0.84 1.77 -12.74
CA ARG A 83 1.69 2.57 -11.86
C ARG A 83 1.56 2.19 -10.40
N VAL A 84 0.40 1.71 -9.97
CA VAL A 84 0.09 1.57 -8.54
C VAL A 84 0.02 0.13 -8.04
N THR A 85 -0.09 -0.87 -8.93
CA THR A 85 -0.18 -2.27 -8.47
C THR A 85 1.16 -2.83 -7.98
N GLU A 86 1.05 -3.88 -7.16
CA GLU A 86 2.10 -4.71 -6.60
C GLU A 86 1.66 -6.18 -6.73
N PRO A 87 2.32 -7.00 -7.57
CA PRO A 87 3.37 -6.62 -8.52
C PRO A 87 2.87 -5.60 -9.56
N LYS A 88 3.80 -4.80 -10.11
CA LYS A 88 3.50 -3.87 -11.20
C LYS A 88 2.96 -4.65 -12.38
N LEU A 89 1.70 -4.43 -12.77
CA LEU A 89 1.12 -5.00 -13.98
C LEU A 89 1.57 -4.17 -15.20
N LYS A 90 1.85 -4.83 -16.31
CA LYS A 90 2.09 -4.17 -17.59
C LYS A 90 0.75 -3.90 -18.27
N GLU A 91 0.68 -2.85 -19.07
CA GLU A 91 -0.55 -2.52 -19.81
C GLU A 91 -1.02 -3.68 -20.70
N ALA A 92 -0.09 -4.33 -21.41
CA ALA A 92 -0.39 -5.51 -22.24
C ALA A 92 -1.01 -6.68 -21.45
N GLU A 93 -0.61 -6.87 -20.19
CA GLU A 93 -1.16 -7.93 -19.34
C GLU A 93 -2.58 -7.60 -18.90
N MET A 94 -2.90 -6.32 -18.68
CA MET A 94 -4.25 -5.88 -18.34
C MET A 94 -5.18 -5.91 -19.56
N TYR A 95 -4.70 -5.56 -20.76
CA TYR A 95 -5.48 -5.72 -21.98
C TYR A 95 -5.76 -7.18 -22.35
N ALA A 96 -4.89 -8.11 -21.95
CA ALA A 96 -5.06 -9.55 -22.14
C ALA A 96 -5.80 -10.24 -20.97
N MET A 97 -6.03 -9.54 -19.85
CA MET A 97 -6.71 -10.07 -18.67
C MET A 97 -8.20 -10.30 -18.98
N ASN A 98 -8.81 -11.28 -18.31
CA ASN A 98 -10.26 -11.44 -18.42
C ASN A 98 -10.99 -10.21 -17.84
N THR A 99 -12.20 -9.97 -18.34
CA THR A 99 -12.97 -8.78 -17.96
C THR A 99 -13.33 -8.77 -16.47
N ALA A 100 -13.62 -9.93 -15.87
CA ALA A 100 -14.03 -10.03 -14.46
C ALA A 100 -12.91 -9.56 -13.51
N ASP A 101 -11.68 -10.01 -13.75
CA ASP A 101 -10.50 -9.68 -12.96
C ASP A 101 -10.13 -8.19 -13.15
N PHE A 102 -10.21 -7.67 -14.38
CA PHE A 102 -9.99 -6.24 -14.65
C PHE A 102 -11.05 -5.36 -13.95
N THR A 103 -12.32 -5.75 -14.00
CA THR A 103 -13.39 -5.04 -13.30
C THR A 103 -13.20 -5.11 -11.78
N ALA A 104 -12.75 -6.25 -11.23
CA ALA A 104 -12.46 -6.38 -9.80
C ALA A 104 -11.32 -5.44 -9.37
N LEU A 105 -10.24 -5.36 -10.14
CA LEU A 105 -9.15 -4.40 -9.91
C LEU A 105 -9.63 -2.95 -9.98
N SER A 106 -10.43 -2.63 -11.00
CA SER A 106 -11.00 -1.28 -11.20
C SER A 106 -11.94 -0.89 -10.06
N SER A 107 -12.75 -1.82 -9.56
CA SER A 107 -13.64 -1.60 -8.42
C SER A 107 -12.85 -1.36 -7.12
N ALA A 108 -11.80 -2.13 -6.89
CA ALA A 108 -10.90 -1.90 -5.76
C ALA A 108 -10.21 -0.53 -5.83
N ALA A 109 -9.86 -0.07 -7.04
CA ALA A 109 -9.23 1.23 -7.30
C ALA A 109 -10.12 2.42 -6.93
N VAL A 110 -11.43 2.35 -7.21
CA VAL A 110 -12.37 3.46 -6.94
C VAL A 110 -12.38 3.86 -5.46
N ASN A 111 -12.13 2.92 -4.54
CA ASN A 111 -12.05 3.20 -3.10
C ASN A 111 -10.98 4.22 -2.72
N PHE A 112 -9.94 4.39 -3.55
CA PHE A 112 -8.85 5.35 -3.32
C PHE A 112 -9.20 6.78 -3.72
N PHE A 113 -10.27 6.98 -4.50
CA PHE A 113 -10.71 8.31 -4.94
C PHE A 113 -11.80 8.91 -4.06
N ALA A 114 -12.33 8.16 -3.09
CA ALA A 114 -13.30 8.67 -2.15
C ALA A 114 -12.64 9.66 -1.16
N PRO A 115 -13.21 10.87 -0.94
CA PRO A 115 -12.78 11.77 0.12
C PRO A 115 -12.78 11.02 1.45
N SER A 116 -11.70 11.17 2.22
CA SER A 116 -11.41 10.33 3.38
C SER A 116 -12.53 10.34 4.43
N GLY A 117 -13.09 9.16 4.66
CA GLY A 117 -13.52 8.74 5.99
C GLY A 117 -12.59 7.72 6.65
N SER A 118 -11.40 7.40 6.10
CA SER A 118 -10.58 6.29 6.63
C SER A 118 -9.07 6.30 6.30
N ASN A 119 -8.45 7.45 6.07
CA ASN A 119 -6.98 7.53 6.19
C ASN A 119 -6.61 8.77 6.99
N ALA A 120 -6.98 8.75 8.28
CA ALA A 120 -6.44 9.70 9.23
C ALA A 120 -4.97 9.32 9.47
N PRO A 121 -4.00 10.23 9.27
CA PRO A 121 -2.67 10.02 9.81
C PRO A 121 -2.79 9.90 11.33
N ALA A 122 -2.11 8.90 11.91
CA ALA A 122 -2.02 8.72 13.35
C ALA A 122 -1.60 10.05 14.01
N PRO A 123 -2.15 10.41 15.19
CA PRO A 123 -1.78 11.64 15.87
C PRO A 123 -0.27 11.62 16.14
N GLU A 124 0.43 12.51 15.46
CA GLU A 124 1.81 12.87 15.76
C GLU A 124 1.85 13.34 17.21
N ASN A 125 2.58 12.61 18.05
CA ASN A 125 2.72 12.91 19.47
C ASN A 125 3.57 14.17 19.63
N THR A 126 2.94 15.34 19.58
CA THR A 126 3.52 16.58 20.12
C THR A 126 3.42 16.52 21.64
N ALA A 127 4.34 15.80 22.27
CA ALA A 127 4.63 15.94 23.68
C ALA A 127 5.80 16.92 23.83
N GLU A 128 5.48 18.19 24.04
CA GLU A 128 6.36 19.16 24.72
C GLU A 128 5.72 19.41 26.10
N PRO A 129 6.52 19.35 27.17
CA PRO A 129 6.83 20.61 27.85
C PRO A 129 8.33 20.87 28.05
#